data_AF-A0A699L2Q6-F1
#
_entry.id   AF-A0A699L2Q6-F1
#
_cell.length_a   1.000
_cell.length_b   1.000
_cell.length_c   1.000
_cell.angle_alpha   90.00
_cell.angle_beta   90.00
_cell.angle_gamma   90.00
#
_symmetry.space_group_name_H-M   'P 1'
#
loop_
_entity.id
_entity.type
_entity.pdbx_description
1 polymer ?
#
loop_
_entity_poly.entity_id
_entity_poly.type
_entity_poly.pdbx_seq_one_letter_code
_entity_poly.pdbx_strand_id
1 'polypeptide(L)'
;YGVLAGSIPWYTMMILHKKSVLLQKVDDTLGVFHTHAVAGLMGGLLTGLLAEPTLCNILLPVTGQRGAFYGENGGKQFLKQIVAALFVIGWNLVSTTIILLVIKIFMPLRMPDHELMIGDDAVHGEEAYALWGDGEKYDPDRHGAIFGAPELTPNDYRNGAARGVTINL
;
A
#
# COMPACT_ATOMS: atom_id res chain seq x y z
N TYR A 1 -6.72 20.96 -5.84
CA TYR A 1 -6.22 19.58 -5.99
C TYR A 1 -5.76 18.97 -4.67
N GLY A 2 -4.76 19.55 -3.97
CA GLY A 2 -4.10 18.91 -2.82
C GLY A 2 -5.01 18.43 -1.69
N VAL A 3 -5.99 19.23 -1.26
CA VAL A 3 -6.88 18.83 -0.14
C VAL A 3 -7.63 17.55 -0.45
N LEU A 4 -8.27 17.44 -1.62
CA LEU A 4 -9.03 16.25 -2.03
C LEU A 4 -8.11 15.07 -2.37
N ALA A 5 -6.99 15.35 -3.05
CA ALA A 5 -6.01 14.33 -3.41
C ALA A 5 -5.26 13.77 -2.18
N GLY A 6 -5.23 14.47 -1.05
CA GLY A 6 -4.71 13.95 0.21
C GLY A 6 -5.78 13.26 1.05
N SER A 7 -6.95 13.90 1.23
CA SER A 7 -7.99 13.42 2.15
C SER A 7 -8.69 12.15 1.65
N ILE A 8 -8.92 12.02 0.34
CA ILE A 8 -9.64 10.87 -0.23
C ILE A 8 -8.78 9.61 -0.19
N PRO A 9 -7.53 9.59 -0.70
CA PRO A 9 -6.64 8.44 -0.52
C PRO A 9 -6.49 8.02 0.94
N TRP A 10 -6.25 8.99 1.84
CA TRP A 10 -6.17 8.73 3.28
C TRP A 10 -7.44 8.06 3.82
N TYR A 11 -8.62 8.59 3.47
CA TYR A 11 -9.90 8.00 3.87
C TYR A 11 -10.05 6.58 3.32
N THR A 12 -9.73 6.36 2.05
CA THR A 12 -9.87 5.04 1.44
C THR A 12 -8.94 4.02 2.08
N MET A 13 -7.72 4.41 2.44
CA MET A 13 -6.73 3.54 3.06
C MET A 13 -7.04 3.28 4.55
N MET A 14 -7.40 4.31 5.32
CA MET A 14 -7.55 4.20 6.77
C MET A 14 -8.93 3.70 7.22
N ILE A 15 -9.97 4.00 6.44
CA ILE A 15 -11.36 3.74 6.84
C ILE A 15 -12.01 2.75 5.91
N LEU A 16 -12.02 3.01 4.60
CA LEU A 16 -12.74 2.16 3.64
C LEU A 16 -12.12 0.77 3.54
N HIS A 17 -10.79 0.68 3.47
CA HIS A 17 -10.08 -0.60 3.42
C HIS A 17 -10.44 -1.48 4.62
N LYS A 18 -10.47 -0.92 5.84
CA LYS A 18 -10.80 -1.65 7.08
C LYS A 18 -12.26 -2.11 7.17
N LYS A 19 -13.17 -1.44 6.47
CA LYS A 19 -14.62 -1.75 6.50
C LYS A 19 -15.07 -2.64 5.35
N SER A 20 -14.29 -2.72 4.28
CA SER A 20 -14.65 -3.47 3.07
C SER A 20 -14.05 -4.87 3.10
N VAL A 21 -14.90 -5.87 3.21
CA VAL A 21 -14.51 -7.29 3.12
C VAL A 21 -13.78 -7.61 1.82
N LEU A 22 -14.10 -6.91 0.73
CA LEU A 22 -13.43 -7.10 -0.56
C LEU A 22 -12.01 -6.55 -0.55
N LEU A 23 -11.81 -5.34 -0.01
CA LEU A 23 -10.48 -4.71 0.02
C LEU A 23 -9.54 -5.43 0.98
N GLN A 24 -10.06 -5.99 2.08
CA GLN A 24 -9.26 -6.81 3.02
C GLN A 24 -8.78 -8.13 2.43
N LYS A 25 -9.39 -8.62 1.34
CA LYS A 25 -8.90 -9.82 0.63
C LYS A 25 -7.73 -9.50 -0.30
N VAL A 26 -7.48 -8.23 -0.59
CA VAL A 26 -6.39 -7.79 -1.46
C VAL A 26 -5.23 -7.35 -0.58
N ASP A 27 -4.14 -8.10 -0.65
CA ASP A 27 -2.91 -7.82 0.08
C ASP A 27 -2.07 -6.76 -0.67
N ASP A 28 -2.41 -5.49 -0.47
CA ASP A 28 -1.67 -4.33 -0.98
C ASP A 28 -0.70 -3.80 0.08
N THR A 29 0.45 -4.47 0.19
CA THR A 29 1.44 -4.29 1.26
C THR A 29 1.91 -2.85 1.45
N LEU A 30 2.07 -2.09 0.37
CA LEU A 30 2.52 -0.69 0.40
C LEU A 30 1.38 0.32 0.26
N GLY A 31 0.13 -0.13 0.16
CA GLY A 31 -1.02 0.75 -0.06
C GLY A 31 -0.96 1.49 -1.41
N VAL A 32 -0.35 0.89 -2.42
CA VAL A 32 -0.13 1.51 -3.75
C VAL A 32 -1.46 1.81 -4.42
N PHE A 33 -2.47 0.95 -4.26
CA PHE A 33 -3.79 1.16 -4.85
C PHE A 33 -4.42 2.47 -4.37
N HIS A 34 -4.37 2.73 -3.07
CA HIS A 34 -4.95 3.94 -2.49
C HIS A 34 -4.15 5.19 -2.82
N THR A 35 -2.83 5.12 -2.69
CA THR A 35 -1.95 6.27 -2.85
C THR A 35 -1.69 6.65 -4.31
N HIS A 36 -1.79 5.71 -5.24
CA HIS A 36 -1.54 5.94 -6.67
C HIS A 36 -2.81 5.82 -7.51
N ALA A 37 -3.54 4.70 -7.44
CA ALA A 37 -4.69 4.50 -8.32
C ALA A 37 -5.87 5.41 -7.96
N VAL A 38 -6.25 5.46 -6.68
CA VAL A 38 -7.34 6.35 -6.22
C VAL A 38 -6.93 7.82 -6.32
N ALA A 39 -5.71 8.17 -5.89
CA ALA A 39 -5.21 9.54 -5.99
C ALA A 39 -5.10 10.03 -7.45
N GLY A 40 -4.58 9.18 -8.34
CA GLY A 40 -4.45 9.46 -9.77
C GLY A 40 -5.80 9.64 -10.45
N LEU A 41 -6.76 8.75 -10.16
CA LEU A 41 -8.14 8.90 -10.64
C LEU A 41 -8.76 10.21 -10.17
N MET A 42 -8.60 10.55 -8.88
CA MET A 42 -9.07 11.82 -8.33
C MET A 42 -8.45 13.03 -9.04
N GLY A 43 -7.14 12.99 -9.32
CA GLY A 43 -6.44 14.02 -10.09
C GLY A 43 -7.00 14.19 -11.50
N GLY A 44 -7.23 13.08 -12.22
CA GLY A 44 -7.83 13.09 -13.56
C GLY A 44 -9.25 13.64 -13.57
N LEU A 45 -10.10 13.21 -12.64
CA LEU A 45 -11.46 13.72 -12.49
C LEU A 45 -11.48 15.23 -12.20
N LEU A 46 -10.67 15.68 -11.25
CA LEU A 46 -10.56 17.10 -10.93
C LEU A 46 -9.99 17.92 -12.09
N THR A 47 -9.11 17.35 -12.91
CA THR A 47 -8.64 17.98 -14.16
C THR A 47 -9.80 18.11 -15.15
N GLY A 48 -10.63 17.07 -15.27
CA GLY A 48 -11.84 17.10 -16.08
C GLY A 48 -12.84 18.18 -15.68
N LEU A 49 -12.91 18.52 -14.38
CA LEU A 49 -13.80 19.55 -13.86
C LEU A 49 -13.19 20.96 -13.90
N LEU A 50 -11.92 21.09 -13.49
CA LEU A 50 -11.27 22.35 -13.14
C LEU A 50 -10.19 22.81 -14.12
N ALA A 51 -10.01 22.16 -15.27
CA ALA A 51 -9.06 22.61 -16.29
C ALA A 51 -9.39 24.04 -16.76
N GLU A 52 -8.55 25.00 -16.39
CA GLU A 52 -8.78 26.41 -16.70
C GLU A 52 -8.49 26.68 -18.20
N PRO A 53 -9.38 27.37 -18.94
CA PRO A 53 -9.26 27.56 -20.39
C PRO A 53 -8.03 28.34 -20.86
N THR A 54 -7.67 29.42 -20.16
CA THR A 54 -6.53 30.29 -20.49
C THR A 54 -5.21 29.52 -20.43
N LEU A 55 -4.97 28.78 -19.35
CA LEU A 55 -3.83 27.89 -19.13
C LEU A 55 -3.82 26.77 -20.17
N CYS A 56 -4.98 26.17 -20.46
CA CYS A 56 -5.08 25.16 -21.51
C CYS A 56 -4.64 25.72 -22.88
N ASN A 57 -5.06 26.93 -23.24
CA ASN A 57 -4.69 27.54 -24.53
C ASN A 57 -3.21 27.94 -24.63
N ILE A 58 -2.54 28.22 -23.49
CA ILE A 58 -1.11 28.56 -23.46
C ILE A 58 -0.24 27.30 -23.48
N LEU A 59 -0.66 26.23 -22.80
CA LEU A 59 0.17 25.04 -22.57
C LEU A 59 -0.12 23.87 -23.50
N LEU A 60 -1.34 23.73 -24.01
CA LEU A 60 -1.74 22.56 -24.80
C LEU A 60 -1.67 22.86 -26.31
N PRO A 61 -1.25 21.87 -27.13
CA PRO A 61 -1.21 22.02 -28.58
C PRO A 61 -2.61 22.10 -29.21
N VAL A 62 -3.64 21.60 -28.51
CA VAL A 62 -5.03 21.66 -28.94
C VAL A 62 -5.75 22.75 -28.17
N THR A 63 -6.19 23.79 -28.86
CA THR A 63 -6.90 24.92 -28.26
C THR A 63 -8.34 24.58 -27.91
N GLY A 64 -8.96 25.41 -27.07
CA GLY A 64 -10.36 25.31 -26.70
C GLY A 64 -10.69 24.20 -25.69
N GLN A 65 -9.69 23.51 -25.14
CA GLN A 65 -9.89 22.60 -24.01
C GLN A 65 -10.27 23.39 -22.76
N ARG A 66 -11.20 22.85 -21.99
CA ARG A 66 -11.69 23.44 -20.74
C ARG A 66 -12.35 22.39 -19.87
N GLY A 67 -12.27 22.58 -18.57
CA GLY A 67 -12.97 21.75 -17.59
C GLY A 67 -14.48 21.98 -17.61
N ALA A 68 -15.22 21.04 -17.04
CA ALA A 68 -16.68 21.06 -17.00
C ALA A 68 -17.28 22.31 -16.36
N PHE A 69 -16.56 22.97 -15.44
CA PHE A 69 -17.06 24.18 -14.77
C PHE A 69 -16.86 25.48 -15.54
N TYR A 70 -16.21 25.46 -16.71
CA TYR A 70 -15.87 26.66 -17.49
C TYR A 70 -16.74 26.88 -18.75
N GLY A 71 -18.02 26.54 -18.67
CA GLY A 71 -19.04 26.86 -19.68
C GLY A 71 -19.41 25.73 -20.65
N GLU A 72 -20.16 26.07 -21.69
CA GLU A 72 -20.69 25.11 -22.66
C GLU A 72 -19.57 24.30 -23.34
N ASN A 73 -19.83 23.00 -23.56
CA ASN A 73 -18.85 21.99 -24.03
C ASN A 73 -17.74 21.56 -23.05
N GLY A 74 -17.64 22.12 -21.84
CA GLY A 74 -16.61 21.71 -20.86
C GLY A 74 -16.73 20.26 -20.39
N GLY A 75 -17.93 19.68 -20.42
CA GLY A 75 -18.16 18.27 -20.07
C GLY A 75 -17.37 17.28 -20.95
N LYS A 76 -16.94 17.69 -22.16
CA LYS A 76 -16.11 16.85 -23.04
C LYS A 76 -14.77 16.50 -22.39
N GLN A 77 -14.16 17.43 -21.66
CA GLN A 77 -12.88 17.16 -21.00
C GLN A 77 -13.04 16.17 -19.84
N PHE A 78 -14.11 16.29 -19.07
CA PHE A 78 -14.42 15.34 -18.01
C PHE A 78 -14.64 13.92 -18.56
N LEU A 79 -15.39 13.79 -19.66
CA LEU A 79 -15.58 12.50 -20.32
C LEU A 79 -14.27 11.91 -20.84
N LYS A 80 -13.40 12.73 -21.44
CA LYS A 80 -12.07 12.28 -21.89
C LYS A 80 -11.24 11.72 -20.73
N GLN A 81 -11.27 12.37 -19.57
CA GLN A 81 -10.53 11.90 -18.38
C GLN A 81 -11.09 10.57 -17.85
N ILE A 82 -12.40 10.38 -17.87
CA ILE A 82 -13.02 9.09 -17.51
C ILE A 82 -12.61 7.98 -18.50
N VAL A 83 -12.73 8.23 -19.80
CA VAL A 83 -12.36 7.23 -20.83
C VAL A 83 -10.87 6.88 -20.73
N ALA A 84 -10.00 7.88 -20.57
CA ALA A 84 -8.57 7.67 -20.38
C ALA A 84 -8.29 6.84 -19.11
N ALA A 85 -8.94 7.15 -17.99
CA ALA A 85 -8.79 6.40 -16.75
C ALA A 85 -9.22 4.93 -16.91
N LEU A 86 -10.38 4.68 -17.51
CA LEU A 86 -10.88 3.33 -17.77
C LEU A 86 -9.95 2.54 -18.70
N PHE A 87 -9.42 3.20 -19.74
CA PHE A 87 -8.43 2.59 -20.63
C PHE A 87 -7.16 2.19 -19.87
N VAL A 88 -6.59 3.09 -19.06
CA VAL A 88 -5.38 2.82 -18.28
C VAL A 88 -5.61 1.71 -17.26
N ILE A 89 -6.77 1.69 -16.59
CA ILE A 89 -7.14 0.62 -15.65
C ILE A 89 -7.22 -0.72 -16.38
N GLY A 90 -7.99 -0.78 -17.48
CA GLY A 90 -8.16 -2.02 -18.26
C GLY A 90 -6.85 -2.53 -18.84
N TRP A 91 -6.04 -1.63 -19.41
CA TRP A 91 -4.74 -1.96 -19.98
C TRP A 91 -3.77 -2.52 -18.92
N ASN A 92 -3.67 -1.88 -17.75
CA ASN A 92 -2.80 -2.34 -16.68
C ASN A 92 -3.27 -3.67 -16.08
N LEU A 93 -4.59 -3.84 -15.91
CA LEU A 93 -5.15 -5.10 -15.41
C LEU A 93 -4.80 -6.25 -16.37
N VAL A 94 -5.09 -6.08 -17.66
CA VAL A 94 -4.83 -7.12 -18.66
C VAL A 94 -3.33 -7.39 -18.81
N SER A 95 -2.52 -6.35 -19.01
CA SER A 95 -1.09 -6.49 -19.31
C SER A 95 -0.32 -7.05 -18.12
N THR A 96 -0.54 -6.51 -16.92
CA THR A 96 0.13 -6.98 -15.70
C THR A 96 -0.26 -8.43 -15.39
N THR A 97 -1.55 -8.79 -15.52
CA THR A 97 -1.98 -10.19 -15.32
C THR A 97 -1.32 -11.13 -16.32
N ILE A 98 -1.26 -10.77 -17.61
CA ILE A 98 -0.57 -11.59 -18.62
C ILE A 98 0.90 -11.78 -18.25
N ILE A 99 1.62 -10.70 -17.93
CA ILE A 99 3.04 -10.75 -17.59
C ILE A 99 3.27 -11.65 -16.37
N LEU A 100 2.50 -11.46 -15.30
CA LEU A 100 2.62 -12.27 -14.07
C LEU A 100 2.30 -13.75 -14.34
N LEU A 101 1.26 -14.04 -15.12
CA LEU A 101 0.91 -15.42 -15.47
C LEU A 101 1.98 -16.09 -16.33
N VAL A 102 2.62 -15.35 -17.24
CA VAL A 102 3.75 -15.86 -18.03
C VAL A 102 4.95 -16.16 -17.14
N ILE A 103 5.32 -15.25 -16.24
CA ILE A 103 6.43 -15.47 -15.29
C ILE A 103 6.14 -16.69 -14.40
N LYS A 104 4.89 -16.86 -13.96
CA LYS A 104 4.44 -17.99 -13.13
C LYS A 104 4.69 -19.36 -13.78
N ILE A 105 4.78 -19.43 -15.11
CA ILE A 105 5.09 -20.69 -15.82
C ILE A 105 6.54 -21.11 -15.56
N PHE A 106 7.46 -20.15 -15.41
CA PHE A 106 8.89 -20.42 -15.25
C PHE A 106 9.33 -20.49 -13.78
N MET A 107 8.69 -19.72 -12.89
CA MET A 107 9.07 -19.68 -11.48
C MET A 107 7.90 -19.23 -10.58
N PRO A 108 7.88 -19.62 -9.29
CA PRO A 108 6.87 -19.14 -8.35
C PRO A 108 7.01 -17.63 -8.11
N LEU A 109 5.90 -16.89 -8.23
CA LEU A 109 5.85 -15.44 -7.97
C LEU A 109 5.86 -15.09 -6.47
N ARG A 110 5.45 -16.03 -5.62
CA ARG A 110 5.33 -15.86 -4.18
C ARG A 110 6.12 -16.97 -3.51
N MET A 111 6.92 -16.58 -2.53
CA MET A 111 7.63 -17.48 -1.64
C MET A 111 6.66 -18.41 -0.91
N PRO A 112 7.03 -19.68 -0.63
CA PRO A 112 6.17 -20.58 0.11
C PRO A 112 5.90 -20.06 1.53
N ASP A 113 4.72 -20.37 2.08
CA ASP A 113 4.25 -19.76 3.33
C ASP A 113 5.17 -20.03 4.54
N HIS A 114 5.91 -21.14 4.56
CA HIS A 114 6.85 -21.45 5.64
C HIS A 114 8.12 -20.56 5.61
N GLU A 115 8.63 -20.22 4.42
CA GLU A 115 9.75 -19.28 4.26
C GLU A 115 9.28 -17.84 4.52
N LEU A 116 8.04 -17.49 4.13
CA LEU A 116 7.44 -16.19 4.43
C LEU A 116 7.33 -15.92 5.94
N MET A 117 7.17 -16.97 6.76
CA MET A 117 7.14 -16.85 8.22
C MET A 117 8.52 -16.56 8.82
N ILE A 118 9.60 -16.99 8.16
CA ILE A 118 10.99 -16.72 8.57
C ILE A 118 11.39 -15.32 8.10
N GLY A 119 10.99 -14.94 6.88
CA GLY A 119 11.22 -13.60 6.34
C GLY A 119 12.59 -13.47 5.67
N ASP A 120 13.29 -12.37 5.94
CA ASP A 120 14.51 -11.99 5.22
C ASP A 120 15.65 -13.01 5.40
N ASP A 121 15.76 -13.60 6.60
CA ASP A 121 16.74 -14.65 6.92
C ASP A 121 16.62 -15.88 5.99
N ALA A 122 15.40 -16.25 5.56
CA ALA A 122 15.20 -17.37 4.65
C ALA A 122 15.74 -17.12 3.23
N VAL A 123 15.86 -15.86 2.80
CA VAL A 123 16.30 -15.50 1.45
C VAL A 123 17.74 -15.03 1.41
N HIS A 124 18.11 -14.18 2.37
CA HIS A 124 19.40 -13.48 2.38
C HIS A 124 20.34 -14.00 3.48
N GLY A 125 19.85 -14.79 4.45
CA GLY A 125 20.64 -15.26 5.59
C GLY A 125 21.07 -14.14 6.53
N GLU A 126 20.35 -13.02 6.49
CA GLU A 126 20.61 -11.81 7.26
C GLU A 126 19.38 -11.44 8.09
N GLU A 127 19.63 -10.98 9.31
CA GLU A 127 18.61 -10.35 10.16
C GLU A 127 18.70 -8.84 9.99
N ALA A 128 17.62 -8.20 9.53
CA ALA A 128 17.57 -6.75 9.30
C ALA A 128 17.88 -5.92 10.56
N TYR A 129 17.63 -6.51 11.75
CA TYR A 129 18.01 -5.93 13.03
C TYR A 129 18.73 -6.97 13.90
N ALA A 130 20.01 -6.73 14.15
CA ALA A 130 20.82 -7.48 15.11
C ALA A 130 20.45 -7.13 16.57
N LEU A 131 19.18 -7.30 16.97
CA LEU A 131 18.73 -7.11 18.36
C LEU A 131 19.45 -8.05 19.35
N TRP A 132 20.05 -9.13 18.83
CA TRP A 132 20.85 -10.12 19.56
C TRP A 132 22.28 -10.26 19.03
N GLY A 133 22.69 -9.43 18.07
CA GLY A 133 23.92 -9.60 17.29
C GLY A 133 25.06 -8.66 17.69
N ASP A 134 25.15 -8.31 18.98
CA ASP A 134 26.36 -7.67 19.55
C ASP A 134 27.18 -8.68 20.36
N GLY A 135 27.14 -9.98 20.02
CA GLY A 135 27.99 -11.02 20.64
C GLY A 135 27.88 -11.20 22.17
N GLU A 136 27.10 -10.38 22.87
CA GLU A 136 26.81 -10.50 24.29
C GLU A 136 25.55 -11.35 24.41
N LYS A 137 25.73 -12.59 24.89
CA LYS A 137 24.62 -13.33 25.51
C LYS A 137 24.02 -12.40 26.57
N TYR A 138 22.70 -12.24 26.55
CA TYR A 138 21.99 -11.61 27.65
C TYR A 138 22.38 -12.31 28.96
N ASP A 139 23.21 -11.64 29.74
CA ASP A 139 23.71 -12.10 31.03
C ASP A 139 22.82 -11.48 32.11
N PRO A 140 21.90 -12.26 32.72
CA PRO A 140 21.03 -11.76 33.78
C PRO A 140 21.81 -11.31 35.02
N ASP A 141 23.08 -11.69 35.16
CA ASP A 141 23.93 -11.32 36.29
C ASP A 141 24.60 -9.94 36.10
N ARG A 142 24.59 -9.39 34.87
CA ARG A 142 25.22 -8.10 34.53
C ARG A 142 24.30 -6.89 34.66
N HIS A 143 22.99 -7.08 34.72
CA HIS A 143 22.03 -5.99 34.93
C HIS A 143 21.36 -6.19 36.28
N GLY A 144 22.02 -5.60 37.28
CA GLY A 144 21.62 -5.67 38.68
C GLY A 144 20.11 -5.48 38.84
N ALA A 145 19.55 -6.40 39.63
CA ALA A 145 18.18 -6.43 40.09
C ALA A 145 17.56 -5.02 40.18
N ILE A 146 16.67 -4.70 39.23
CA ILE A 146 15.68 -3.68 39.49
C ILE A 146 14.77 -4.27 40.55
N PHE A 147 14.96 -3.77 41.78
CA PHE A 147 14.15 -4.06 42.95
C PHE A 147 12.66 -4.14 42.58
N GLY A 148 12.09 -5.36 42.64
CA GLY A 148 10.63 -5.56 42.66
C GLY A 148 10.00 -6.45 41.59
N ALA A 149 10.74 -7.09 40.67
CA ALA A 149 10.14 -8.04 39.73
C ALA A 149 10.04 -9.46 40.33
N PRO A 150 8.90 -10.18 40.22
CA PRO A 150 8.78 -11.57 40.67
C PRO A 150 9.77 -12.47 39.91
N GLU A 151 10.44 -13.35 40.62
CA GLU A 151 11.40 -14.31 40.09
C GLU A 151 10.71 -15.30 39.14
N LEU A 152 10.90 -15.12 37.83
CA LEU A 152 10.40 -16.04 36.80
C LEU A 152 11.32 -17.25 36.73
N THR A 153 10.79 -18.43 37.08
CA THR A 153 11.56 -19.68 37.06
C THR A 153 11.77 -20.20 35.62
N PRO A 154 12.84 -20.97 35.36
CA PRO A 154 13.19 -21.45 34.01
C PRO A 154 12.11 -22.28 33.29
N ASN A 155 11.08 -22.76 34.00
CA ASN A 155 9.99 -23.53 33.40
C ASN A 155 9.00 -22.68 32.60
N ASP A 156 8.94 -21.36 32.79
CA ASP A 156 8.06 -20.50 31.99
C ASP A 156 8.57 -20.33 30.54
N TYR A 157 9.86 -20.51 30.30
CA TYR A 157 10.45 -20.41 28.96
C TYR A 157 10.07 -21.59 28.03
N ARG A 158 9.72 -22.77 28.55
CA ARG A 158 9.26 -23.89 27.69
C ARG A 158 7.86 -23.67 27.12
N ASN A 159 7.07 -22.80 27.74
CA ASN A 159 5.70 -22.51 27.31
C ASN A 159 5.53 -21.12 26.67
N GLY A 160 6.61 -20.33 26.60
CA GLY A 160 6.60 -18.92 26.23
C GLY A 160 7.11 -18.58 24.83
N ALA A 161 7.07 -19.53 23.88
CA ALA A 161 7.17 -19.16 22.47
C ALA A 161 6.01 -18.18 22.17
N ALA A 162 6.36 -16.96 21.76
CA ALA A 162 5.49 -15.82 21.57
C ALA A 162 4.10 -16.20 21.02
N ARG A 163 3.15 -16.45 21.92
CA ARG A 163 1.74 -16.50 21.56
C ARG A 163 1.35 -15.07 21.26
N GLY A 164 1.18 -14.77 19.98
CA GLY A 164 0.51 -13.56 19.52
C GLY A 164 -0.78 -13.39 20.33
N VAL A 165 -0.96 -12.19 20.88
CA VAL A 165 -2.18 -11.81 21.58
C VAL A 165 -3.32 -11.84 20.56
N THR A 166 -4.06 -12.94 20.52
CA THR A 166 -5.36 -13.00 19.85
C THR A 166 -6.34 -12.21 20.68
N ILE A 167 -6.64 -10.98 20.25
CA ILE A 167 -7.80 -10.25 20.74
C ILE A 167 -9.03 -10.92 20.11
N ASN A 168 -9.76 -11.71 20.90
CA ASN A 168 -11.09 -12.16 20.51
C ASN A 168 -12.03 -10.95 20.55
N LEU A 169 -12.71 -10.69 19.42
CA LEU A 169 -13.94 -9.90 19.39
C LEU A 169 -15.13 -10.82 19.73
#